data_AF-A0A8C3GNB9-F1
#
_entry.id   AF-A0A8C3GNB9-F1
#
_cell.length_a   1.000
_cell.length_b   1.000
_cell.length_c   1.000
_cell.angle_alpha   90.00
_cell.angle_beta   90.00
_cell.angle_gamma   90.00
#
_symmetry.space_group_name_H-M   'P 1'
#
loop_
_entity.id
_entity.type
_entity.pdbx_description
1 polymer ?
#
loop_
_entity_poly.entity_id
_entity_poly.type
_entity_poly.pdbx_seq_one_letter_code
_entity_poly.pdbx_strand_id
1 'polypeptide(L)'
;IPHDIECLPCGPRNQGRCFGPNICCGEELGCYLGTPETLRCREENFLPTPCEAGRKPCGGDGANCAAPGICCSSEGCVADPACEREALFA
;
A
#
# COMPACT_ATOMS: atom_id res chain seq x y z
N ILE A 1 2.14 10.67 21.70
CA ILE A 1 1.50 9.39 21.30
C ILE A 1 1.81 9.27 19.81
N PRO A 2 2.78 8.46 19.38
CA PRO A 2 3.06 8.35 17.95
C PRO A 2 1.94 7.51 17.35
N HIS A 3 0.98 8.17 16.69
CA HIS A 3 -0.08 7.48 15.99
C HIS A 3 0.53 6.91 14.70
N ASP A 4 0.95 5.65 14.75
CA ASP A 4 1.19 4.81 13.57
C ASP A 4 -0.19 4.58 12.92
N ILE A 5 -0.73 5.62 12.26
CA ILE A 5 -2.03 5.57 11.59
C ILE A 5 -1.80 4.75 10.33
N GLU A 6 -2.24 3.50 10.37
CA GLU A 6 -2.34 2.70 9.17
C GLU A 6 -3.39 3.32 8.26
N CYS A 7 -3.03 3.52 6.98
CA CYS A 7 -3.92 4.10 5.99
C CYS A 7 -5.24 3.31 5.86
N LEU A 8 -6.27 3.96 5.35
CA LEU A 8 -7.60 3.38 5.22
C LEU A 8 -7.54 2.02 4.50
N PRO A 9 -8.35 1.05 4.94
CA PRO A 9 -8.48 -0.19 4.20
C PRO A 9 -9.10 0.07 2.83
N CYS A 10 -8.76 -0.74 1.84
CA CYS A 10 -9.33 -0.66 0.51
C CYS A 10 -9.43 -2.07 -0.12
N GLY A 11 -10.03 -2.16 -1.31
CA GLY A 11 -10.14 -3.44 -2.01
C GLY A 11 -11.24 -4.37 -1.50
N PRO A 12 -11.37 -5.54 -2.15
CA PRO A 12 -12.33 -6.57 -1.77
C PRO A 12 -12.11 -6.97 -0.30
N ARG A 13 -13.19 -7.02 0.48
CA ARG A 13 -13.17 -7.43 1.89
C ARG A 13 -12.26 -6.58 2.79
N ASN A 14 -11.89 -5.36 2.39
CA ASN A 14 -10.96 -4.49 3.14
C ASN A 14 -9.59 -5.13 3.41
N GLN A 15 -9.15 -6.03 2.52
CA GLN A 15 -7.87 -6.74 2.67
C GLN A 15 -6.67 -5.92 2.15
N GLY A 16 -6.90 -4.80 1.48
CA GLY A 16 -5.86 -3.89 1.01
C GLY A 16 -5.71 -2.64 1.87
N ARG A 17 -4.66 -1.88 1.59
CA ARG A 17 -4.35 -0.58 2.17
C ARG A 17 -4.02 0.43 1.09
N CYS A 18 -4.34 1.68 1.38
CA CYS A 18 -4.12 2.79 0.49
C CYS A 18 -2.67 3.27 0.55
N PHE A 19 -1.97 3.23 -0.57
CA PHE A 19 -0.59 3.75 -0.70
C PHE A 19 -0.57 5.12 -1.39
N GLY A 20 -1.70 5.53 -1.97
CA GLY A 20 -1.89 6.80 -2.64
C GLY A 20 -3.36 6.98 -3.02
N PRO A 21 -3.76 8.16 -3.52
CA PRO A 21 -5.17 8.50 -3.76
C PRO A 21 -5.85 7.61 -4.82
N ASN A 22 -5.08 6.89 -5.64
CA ASN A 22 -5.58 5.96 -6.64
C ASN A 22 -4.83 4.61 -6.59
N ILE A 23 -4.30 4.24 -5.41
CA ILE A 23 -3.44 3.06 -5.25
C ILE A 23 -3.91 2.28 -4.03
N CYS A 24 -4.34 1.03 -4.27
CA CYS A 24 -4.78 0.11 -3.23
C CYS A 24 -4.04 -1.21 -3.36
N CYS A 25 -3.36 -1.67 -2.32
CA CYS A 25 -2.57 -2.90 -2.37
C CYS A 25 -2.81 -3.78 -1.16
N GLY A 26 -2.78 -5.10 -1.35
CA GLY A 26 -2.84 -6.08 -0.27
C GLY A 26 -2.11 -7.36 -0.65
N GLU A 27 -1.56 -8.06 0.34
CA GLU A 27 -0.71 -9.24 0.10
C GLU A 27 -1.42 -10.36 -0.69
N GLU A 28 -2.72 -10.56 -0.47
CA GLU A 28 -3.53 -11.58 -1.16
C GLU A 28 -4.25 -11.05 -2.40
N LEU A 29 -4.32 -9.73 -2.55
CA LEU A 29 -5.05 -9.04 -3.61
C LEU A 29 -4.13 -8.60 -4.76
N GLY A 30 -2.84 -8.39 -4.48
CA GLY A 30 -1.94 -7.66 -5.36
C GLY A 30 -2.13 -6.15 -5.20
N CYS A 31 -1.94 -5.40 -6.28
CA CYS A 31 -2.11 -3.95 -6.32
C CYS A 31 -3.09 -3.53 -7.40
N TYR A 32 -4.03 -2.69 -7.02
CA TYR A 32 -5.01 -2.04 -7.87
C TYR A 32 -4.67 -0.56 -8.02
N LEU A 33 -4.60 -0.13 -9.28
CA LEU A 33 -4.23 1.23 -9.68
C LEU A 33 -5.39 1.82 -10.49
N GLY A 34 -6.00 2.90 -10.00
CA GLY A 34 -7.10 3.60 -10.70
C GLY A 34 -8.38 2.78 -10.87
N THR A 35 -8.58 1.74 -10.07
CA THR A 35 -9.79 0.91 -10.08
C THR A 35 -10.82 1.45 -9.06
N PRO A 36 -12.11 1.05 -9.12
CA PRO A 36 -13.11 1.49 -8.14
C PRO A 36 -12.74 1.18 -6.69
N GLU A 37 -11.95 0.14 -6.44
CA GLU A 37 -11.41 -0.23 -5.13
C GLU A 37 -10.53 0.87 -4.51
N THR A 38 -9.93 1.73 -5.35
CA THR A 38 -9.04 2.82 -4.94
C THR A 38 -9.80 4.09 -4.56
N LEU A 39 -11.11 4.17 -4.80
CA LEU A 39 -11.92 5.36 -4.49
C LEU A 39 -11.90 5.71 -2.99
N ARG A 40 -11.84 4.71 -2.11
CA ARG A 40 -11.66 4.92 -0.66
C ARG A 40 -10.35 5.61 -0.31
N CYS A 41 -9.31 5.41 -1.10
CA CYS A 41 -8.02 6.06 -0.85
C CYS A 41 -8.05 7.56 -1.13
N ARG A 42 -9.02 8.06 -1.90
CA ARG A 42 -9.23 9.51 -2.05
C ARG A 42 -9.80 10.15 -0.78
N GLU A 43 -10.48 9.37 0.06
CA GLU A 43 -11.02 9.87 1.32
C GLU A 43 -9.88 10.31 2.26
N GLU A 44 -8.71 9.67 2.16
CA GLU A 44 -7.52 10.05 2.93
C GLU A 44 -7.01 11.45 2.59
N ASN A 45 -7.20 11.92 1.37
CA ASN A 45 -6.80 13.26 0.98
C ASN A 45 -7.61 14.36 1.71
N PHE A 46 -8.74 13.99 2.33
CA PHE A 46 -9.55 14.87 3.17
C PHE A 46 -9.20 14.77 4.66
N LEU A 47 -8.39 13.79 5.06
CA LEU A 47 -7.96 13.62 6.44
C LEU A 47 -6.71 14.49 6.70
N PRO A 48 -6.71 15.32 7.76
CA PRO A 48 -5.56 16.15 8.08
C PRO A 48 -4.41 15.36 8.73
N THR A 49 -4.62 14.09 9.06
CA THR A 49 -3.64 13.22 9.71
C THR A 49 -2.86 12.40 8.68
N PRO A 50 -1.52 12.48 8.66
CA PRO A 50 -0.72 11.60 7.81
C PRO A 50 -0.87 10.15 8.27
N CYS A 51 -1.01 9.25 7.31
CA CYS A 51 -1.00 7.82 7.52
C CYS A 51 0.21 7.22 6.78
N GLU A 52 0.65 6.04 7.22
CA GLU A 52 1.65 5.26 6.51
C GLU A 52 1.08 3.88 6.17
N ALA A 53 1.33 3.44 4.93
CA ALA A 53 0.92 2.13 4.46
C ALA A 53 2.16 1.26 4.25
N GLY A 54 2.13 0.05 4.80
CA GLY A 54 3.24 -0.90 4.74
C GLY A 54 4.37 -0.57 5.72
N ARG A 55 4.95 -1.60 6.35
CA ARG A 55 6.01 -1.44 7.36
C ARG A 55 7.43 -1.53 6.81
N LYS A 56 7.58 -2.08 5.59
CA LYS A 56 8.89 -2.35 4.98
C LYS A 56 9.15 -1.32 3.88
N PRO A 57 10.08 -0.37 4.06
CA PRO A 57 10.48 0.53 3.00
C PRO A 57 11.19 -0.24 1.89
N CYS A 58 11.01 0.20 0.66
CA CYS A 58 11.61 -0.38 -0.55
C CYS A 58 11.95 0.73 -1.55
N GLY A 59 12.88 0.48 -2.47
CA GLY A 59 13.34 1.50 -3.41
C GLY A 59 13.95 2.75 -2.74
N GLY A 60 13.65 3.92 -3.30
CA GLY A 60 14.03 5.24 -2.78
C GLY A 60 12.85 6.22 -2.87
N ASP A 61 12.79 7.18 -1.95
CA ASP A 61 11.71 8.17 -1.76
C ASP A 61 10.36 7.62 -1.26
N GLY A 62 10.30 7.23 0.02
CA GLY A 62 9.02 7.03 0.73
C GLY A 62 8.11 5.94 0.16
N ALA A 63 8.69 4.98 -0.55
CA ALA A 63 7.99 3.83 -1.09
C ALA A 63 8.07 2.65 -0.11
N ASN A 64 6.97 1.92 0.01
CA ASN A 64 6.80 0.84 0.97
C ASN A 64 6.25 -0.40 0.27
N CYS A 65 6.62 -1.58 0.78
CA CYS A 65 6.16 -2.85 0.24
C CYS A 65 4.66 -2.99 0.43
N ALA A 66 3.96 -3.13 -0.67
CA ALA A 66 2.51 -3.08 -0.71
C ALA A 66 1.89 -4.47 -0.96
N ALA A 67 2.64 -5.31 -1.68
CA ALA A 67 2.32 -6.69 -1.98
C ALA A 67 3.63 -7.48 -2.19
N PRO A 68 3.60 -8.82 -2.13
CA PRO A 68 4.80 -9.63 -2.37
C PRO A 68 5.40 -9.33 -3.74
N GLY A 69 6.64 -8.84 -3.74
CA GLY A 69 7.40 -8.45 -4.93
C GLY A 69 7.00 -7.10 -5.53
N ILE A 70 6.21 -6.28 -4.83
CA ILE A 70 5.72 -4.99 -5.31
C ILE A 70 6.01 -3.89 -4.28
N CYS A 71 6.76 -2.89 -4.72
CA CYS A 71 7.02 -1.66 -3.99
C CYS A 71 6.13 -0.54 -4.52
N CYS A 72 5.41 0.16 -3.64
CA CYS A 72 4.55 1.27 -4.04
C CYS A 72 4.89 2.56 -3.31
N SER A 73 4.93 3.66 -4.05
CA SER A 73 4.90 5.02 -3.55
C SER A 73 3.52 5.64 -3.78
N SER A 74 3.35 6.90 -3.34
CA SER A 74 2.13 7.68 -3.58
C SER A 74 1.87 7.98 -5.07
N GLU A 75 2.92 7.89 -5.91
CA GLU A 75 2.85 8.16 -7.35
C GLU A 75 2.61 6.89 -8.18
N GLY A 76 3.08 5.73 -7.72
CA GLY A 76 2.93 4.49 -8.47
C GLY A 76 3.58 3.28 -7.81
N CYS A 77 3.42 2.12 -8.46
CA CYS A 77 3.97 0.86 -8.00
C CYS A 77 4.97 0.30 -9.01
N VAL A 78 6.04 -0.31 -8.51
CA VAL A 78 7.05 -1.01 -9.29
C VAL A 78 7.26 -2.40 -8.71
N ALA A 79 7.57 -3.37 -9.56
CA ALA A 79 7.98 -4.69 -9.09
C ALA A 79 9.37 -4.57 -8.47
N ASP A 80 9.50 -4.94 -7.20
CA ASP A 80 10.75 -4.88 -6.45
C ASP A 80 10.97 -6.21 -5.71
N PRO A 81 12.05 -6.96 -6.02
CA PRO A 81 12.35 -8.21 -5.35
C PRO A 81 12.64 -8.04 -3.85
N ALA A 82 12.99 -6.84 -3.38
CA ALA A 82 13.14 -6.57 -1.95
C ALA A 82 11.82 -6.73 -1.16
N CYS A 83 10.68 -6.62 -1.86
CA CYS A 83 9.36 -6.85 -1.30
C CYS A 83 8.87 -8.28 -1.51
N GLU A 84 9.61 -9.17 -2.18
CA GLU A 84 9.24 -10.57 -2.24
C GLU A 84 9.12 -11.10 -0.82
N ARG A 85 7.98 -11.75 -0.54
CA ARG A 85 7.85 -12.51 0.69
C ARG A 85 8.99 -13.52 0.64
N GLU A 86 9.83 -13.55 1.69
CA GLU A 86 10.70 -14.69 1.92
C GLU A 86 9.76 -15.90 1.99
N ALA A 87 9.52 -16.53 0.85
CA ALA A 87 9.00 -17.87 0.77
C ALA A 87 10.13 -18.71 1.32
N LEU A 88 10.24 -18.75 2.65
CA LEU A 88 11.01 -19.73 3.36
C LEU A 88 10.50 -21.05 2.80
N PHE A 89 11.34 -21.65 1.95
CA PHE A 89 11.14 -22.96 1.39
C PHE A 89 10.65 -23.89 2.51
N ALA A 90 9.39 -24.34 2.38
CA ALA A 90 8.84 -25.41 3.19
C ALA A 90 9.19 -26.75 2.53
#